data_AF-A0A210Q8M3-F1
#
_entry.id   AF-A0A210Q8M3-F1
#
_cell.length_a   1.000
_cell.length_b   1.000
_cell.length_c   1.000
_cell.angle_alpha   90.00
_cell.angle_beta   90.00
_cell.angle_gamma   90.00
#
_symmetry.space_group_name_H-M   'P 1'
#
loop_
_entity.id
_entity.type
_entity.pdbx_description
1 polymer ?
#
loop_
_entity_poly.entity_id
_entity_poly.type
_entity_poly.pdbx_seq_one_letter_code
_entity_poly.pdbx_strand_id
1 'polypeptide(L)'
;MSDTEDAEEVLSRKHKKECKDLQAQIQKLKHSVPKGDKKRKKEVTEQIAKLEHDLDERQEAELQELKETSADVANVAERLEELDTKNDDSTSDNTVGAASAASGQEEKKLSKAQKRRNKKLEKDREREEEIKQQDIQNLSGARHIELQKIKEALKHQNLQIFEIKSDGNCLYNAVNHQLEKIRKVSSNEALRGQVARYMKENRDDFLPFLTKDNGDMFTEEDFEKYCQDTAHTTAWGGQLEVRALSHTLKQPIKVVQSEGAPVIVGEEFENDDQPTIIVCYLRHAFGLGEHYNSVEDYKRDEDDEFL
;
A
#
# COMPACT_ATOMS: atom_id res chain seq x y z
N MET A 1 31.06 4.01 -3.12
CA MET A 1 29.60 3.95 -2.85
C MET A 1 28.88 2.98 -3.78
N SER A 2 29.30 2.76 -5.04
CA SER A 2 28.59 1.77 -5.91
C SER A 2 28.87 0.30 -5.56
N ASP A 3 30.08 -0.07 -5.15
CA ASP A 3 30.41 -1.49 -4.87
C ASP A 3 29.67 -2.07 -3.64
N THR A 4 29.28 -1.22 -2.69
CA THR A 4 28.53 -1.61 -1.47
C THR A 4 27.05 -1.79 -1.74
N GLU A 5 26.48 -0.95 -2.63
CA GLU A 5 25.08 -1.06 -3.07
C GLU A 5 24.88 -2.34 -3.90
N ASP A 6 25.86 -2.70 -4.74
CA ASP A 6 25.86 -3.97 -5.49
C ASP A 6 25.92 -5.20 -4.55
N ALA A 7 26.69 -5.14 -3.46
CA ALA A 7 26.82 -6.23 -2.49
C ALA A 7 25.53 -6.45 -1.68
N GLU A 8 24.86 -5.37 -1.27
CA GLU A 8 23.57 -5.43 -0.56
C GLU A 8 22.46 -5.98 -1.46
N GLU A 9 22.44 -5.59 -2.74
CA GLU A 9 21.45 -6.09 -3.69
C GLU A 9 21.62 -7.59 -3.97
N VAL A 10 22.87 -8.06 -4.12
CA VAL A 10 23.19 -9.49 -4.30
C VAL A 10 22.78 -10.29 -3.06
N LEU A 11 23.04 -9.78 -1.86
CA LEU A 11 22.66 -10.45 -0.61
C LEU A 11 21.14 -10.53 -0.46
N SER A 12 20.41 -9.46 -0.78
CA SER A 12 18.95 -9.43 -0.79
C SER A 12 18.34 -10.46 -1.75
N ARG A 13 18.91 -10.60 -2.96
CA ARG A 13 18.47 -11.59 -3.95
C ARG A 13 18.72 -13.03 -3.46
N LYS A 14 19.84 -13.27 -2.77
CA LYS A 14 20.16 -14.56 -2.13
C LYS A 14 19.15 -14.89 -1.03
N HIS A 15 18.88 -13.96 -0.10
CA HIS A 15 17.90 -14.15 0.99
C HIS A 15 16.50 -14.46 0.46
N LYS A 16 16.05 -13.74 -0.58
CA LYS A 16 14.77 -14.01 -1.25
C LYS A 16 14.69 -15.41 -1.85
N LYS A 17 15.79 -15.94 -2.37
CA LYS A 17 15.85 -17.30 -2.92
C LYS A 17 15.78 -18.35 -1.81
N GLU A 18 16.53 -18.17 -0.73
CA GLU A 18 16.53 -19.07 0.42
C GLU A 18 15.14 -19.14 1.10
N CYS A 19 14.44 -18.02 1.22
CA CYS A 19 13.07 -18.01 1.75
C CYS A 19 12.10 -18.81 0.86
N LYS A 20 12.23 -18.72 -0.47
CA LYS A 20 11.42 -19.51 -1.41
C LYS A 20 11.73 -21.01 -1.29
N ASP A 21 13.01 -21.36 -1.19
CA ASP A 21 13.44 -22.76 -1.04
C ASP A 21 12.97 -23.35 0.30
N LEU A 22 13.03 -22.57 1.38
CA LEU A 22 12.52 -22.97 2.69
C LEU A 22 11.00 -23.19 2.67
N GLN A 23 10.24 -22.33 2.02
CA GLN A 23 8.79 -22.51 1.85
C GLN A 23 8.45 -23.80 1.10
N ALA A 24 9.19 -24.13 0.03
CA ALA A 24 9.02 -25.39 -0.69
C ALA A 24 9.36 -26.61 0.21
N GLN A 25 10.37 -26.49 1.07
CA GLN A 25 10.72 -27.52 2.05
C GLN A 25 9.65 -27.70 3.13
N ILE A 26 9.08 -26.60 3.64
CA ILE A 26 7.97 -26.61 4.61
C ILE A 26 6.75 -27.32 4.03
N GLN A 27 6.40 -27.05 2.77
CA GLN A 27 5.29 -27.73 2.11
C GLN A 27 5.55 -29.25 2.00
N LYS A 28 6.77 -29.66 1.61
CA LYS A 28 7.14 -31.09 1.57
C LYS A 28 7.05 -31.75 2.95
N LEU A 29 7.53 -31.09 4.00
CA LEU A 29 7.45 -31.58 5.37
C LEU A 29 5.99 -31.71 5.83
N LYS A 30 5.14 -30.72 5.57
CA LYS A 30 3.70 -30.77 5.87
C LYS A 30 3.00 -31.92 5.13
N HIS A 31 3.36 -32.17 3.87
CA HIS A 31 2.79 -33.27 3.08
C HIS A 31 3.28 -34.66 3.48
N SER A 32 4.46 -34.78 4.12
CA SER A 32 4.98 -36.06 4.60
C SER A 32 4.25 -36.62 5.83
N VAL A 33 3.41 -35.82 6.49
CA VAL A 33 2.64 -36.25 7.68
C VAL A 33 1.29 -36.84 7.26
N PRO A 34 1.02 -38.13 7.54
CA PRO A 34 -0.29 -38.74 7.28
C PRO A 34 -1.40 -38.09 8.09
N LYS A 35 -2.60 -37.97 7.50
CA LYS A 35 -3.78 -37.42 8.17
C LYS A 35 -4.16 -38.29 9.37
N GLY A 36 -3.89 -37.81 10.58
CA GLY A 36 -4.25 -38.48 11.85
C GLY A 36 -3.08 -38.70 12.81
N ASP A 37 -1.83 -38.58 12.35
CA ASP A 37 -0.66 -38.75 13.23
C ASP A 37 -0.32 -37.45 13.97
N LYS A 38 -0.98 -37.26 15.13
CA LYS A 38 -0.85 -36.07 15.97
C LYS A 38 0.57 -35.87 16.51
N LYS A 39 1.33 -36.96 16.71
CA LYS A 39 2.70 -36.90 17.22
C LYS A 39 3.67 -36.41 16.15
N ARG A 40 3.62 -37.01 14.95
CA ARG A 40 4.44 -36.55 13.82
C ARG A 40 4.06 -35.15 13.35
N LYS A 41 2.78 -34.78 13.42
CA LYS A 41 2.35 -33.42 13.13
C LYS A 41 3.01 -32.40 14.05
N LYS A 42 3.10 -32.70 15.36
CA LYS A 42 3.75 -31.83 16.34
C LYS A 42 5.27 -31.73 16.10
N GLU A 43 5.90 -32.86 15.84
CA GLU A 43 7.33 -32.93 15.53
C GLU A 43 7.68 -32.15 14.27
N VAL A 44 6.90 -32.29 13.20
CA VAL A 44 7.09 -31.51 11.96
C VAL A 44 6.84 -30.02 12.18
N THR A 45 5.87 -29.63 13.01
CA THR A 45 5.69 -28.20 13.35
C THR A 45 6.86 -27.63 14.14
N GLU A 46 7.43 -28.39 15.08
CA GLU A 46 8.63 -27.96 15.83
C GLU A 46 9.85 -27.89 14.90
N GLN A 47 10.00 -28.82 13.95
CA GLN A 47 11.06 -28.78 12.92
C GLN A 47 10.91 -27.59 11.98
N ILE A 48 9.70 -27.24 11.55
CA ILE A 48 9.44 -26.06 10.71
C ILE A 48 9.84 -24.79 11.45
N ALA A 49 9.40 -24.63 12.71
CA ALA A 49 9.74 -23.47 13.53
C ALA A 49 11.25 -23.33 13.73
N LYS A 50 11.96 -24.46 13.88
CA LYS A 50 13.42 -24.47 13.97
C LYS A 50 14.09 -24.04 12.67
N LEU A 51 13.62 -24.54 11.52
CA LEU A 51 14.20 -24.18 10.22
C LEU A 51 13.96 -22.71 9.85
N GLU A 52 12.81 -22.15 10.24
CA GLU A 52 12.51 -20.72 10.08
C GLU A 52 13.44 -19.87 10.96
N HIS A 53 13.56 -20.20 12.26
CA HIS A 53 14.47 -19.51 13.16
C HIS A 53 15.95 -19.56 12.69
N ASP A 54 16.43 -20.74 12.30
CA ASP A 54 17.81 -20.94 11.86
C ASP A 54 18.13 -20.19 10.55
N LEU A 55 17.12 -19.91 9.71
CA LEU A 55 17.30 -19.09 8.50
C LEU A 55 17.34 -17.61 8.85
N ASP A 56 16.41 -17.14 9.67
CA ASP A 56 16.33 -15.74 10.07
C ASP A 56 17.60 -15.30 10.84
N GLU A 57 18.07 -16.11 11.78
CA GLU A 57 19.30 -15.84 12.55
C GLU A 57 20.53 -15.74 11.62
N ARG A 58 20.59 -16.57 10.57
CA ARG A 58 21.69 -16.52 9.59
C ARG A 58 21.61 -15.26 8.73
N GLN A 59 20.42 -14.91 8.25
CA GLN A 59 20.24 -13.72 7.41
C GLN A 59 20.50 -12.43 8.20
N GLU A 60 20.13 -12.39 9.47
CA GLU A 60 20.44 -11.28 10.37
C GLU A 60 21.96 -11.16 10.59
N ALA A 61 22.66 -12.27 10.82
CA ALA A 61 24.11 -12.28 10.95
C ALA A 61 24.81 -11.82 9.65
N GLU A 62 24.38 -12.29 8.48
CA GLU A 62 24.94 -11.86 7.18
C GLU A 62 24.73 -10.36 6.94
N LEU A 63 23.60 -9.79 7.37
CA LEU A 63 23.35 -8.34 7.28
C LEU A 63 24.19 -7.53 8.27
N GLN A 64 24.41 -8.06 9.48
CA GLN A 64 25.30 -7.42 10.47
C GLN A 64 26.74 -7.43 9.99
N GLU A 65 27.23 -8.56 9.48
CA GLU A 65 28.57 -8.68 8.92
C GLU A 65 28.77 -7.71 7.75
N LEU A 66 27.81 -7.61 6.81
CA LEU A 66 27.90 -6.67 5.70
C LEU A 66 27.99 -5.21 6.17
N LYS A 67 27.25 -4.85 7.23
CA LYS A 67 27.31 -3.50 7.83
C LYS A 67 28.65 -3.24 8.51
N GLU A 68 29.18 -4.22 9.23
CA GLU A 68 30.50 -4.13 9.86
C GLU A 68 31.61 -4.01 8.81
N THR A 69 31.56 -4.82 7.75
CA THR A 69 32.52 -4.74 6.65
C THR A 69 32.43 -3.40 5.90
N SER A 70 31.22 -2.85 5.71
CA SER A 70 31.03 -1.51 5.12
C SER A 70 31.59 -0.40 6.02
N ALA A 71 31.48 -0.54 7.35
CA ALA A 71 32.02 0.43 8.31
C ALA A 71 33.56 0.38 8.39
N ASP A 72 34.14 -0.81 8.25
CA ASP A 72 35.60 -1.00 8.20
C ASP A 72 36.18 -0.48 6.88
N VAL A 73 35.52 -0.71 5.74
CA VAL A 73 35.94 -0.16 4.43
C VAL A 73 35.85 1.38 4.42
N ALA A 74 34.84 1.97 5.04
CA ALA A 74 34.73 3.42 5.21
C ALA A 74 35.86 3.98 6.10
N ASN A 75 36.19 3.32 7.22
CA ASN A 75 37.31 3.72 8.09
C ASN A 75 38.69 3.57 7.40
N VAL A 76 38.87 2.57 6.54
CA VAL A 76 40.11 2.37 5.78
C VAL A 76 40.25 3.41 4.65
N ALA A 77 39.15 3.81 4.00
CA ALA A 77 39.14 4.88 3.01
C ALA A 77 39.49 6.25 3.63
N GLU A 78 38.96 6.54 4.82
CA GLU A 78 39.26 7.78 5.57
C GLU A 78 40.74 7.84 6.01
N ARG A 79 41.34 6.70 6.37
CA ARG A 79 42.79 6.58 6.66
C ARG A 79 43.70 6.65 5.43
N LEU A 80 43.18 6.43 4.23
CA LEU A 80 43.97 6.48 2.99
C LEU A 80 44.00 7.89 2.39
N GLU A 81 43.01 8.74 2.71
CA GLU A 81 43.02 10.17 2.34
C GLU A 81 43.93 11.03 3.24
N GLU A 82 44.28 10.58 4.45
CA GLU A 82 45.20 11.31 5.36
C GLU A 82 46.70 11.14 5.04
N LEU A 83 47.08 10.37 4.00
CA LEU A 83 48.49 10.08 3.68
C LEU A 83 49.11 10.93 2.55
N ASP A 84 48.42 11.93 1.99
CA ASP A 84 48.96 12.75 0.87
C ASP A 84 49.20 14.25 1.17
N THR A 85 49.29 14.66 2.45
CA THR A 85 49.80 16.01 2.80
C THR A 85 50.76 15.99 4.00
N LYS A 86 52.05 15.90 3.66
CA LYS A 86 53.28 16.41 4.33
C LYS A 86 53.27 16.74 5.84
N ASN A 87 54.09 15.99 6.60
CA ASN A 87 55.29 16.44 7.34
C ASN A 87 55.41 17.96 7.65
N ASP A 88 55.39 18.41 8.92
CA ASP A 88 56.52 18.47 9.87
C ASP A 88 56.16 19.25 11.16
N ASP A 89 56.72 18.76 12.27
CA ASP A 89 57.10 19.37 13.56
C ASP A 89 56.26 20.46 14.28
N SER A 90 55.85 20.18 15.53
CA SER A 90 56.48 20.75 16.74
C SER A 90 55.61 20.57 18.02
N THR A 91 56.34 20.24 19.09
CA THR A 91 56.01 19.94 20.50
C THR A 91 55.30 21.03 21.33
N SER A 92 54.47 20.62 22.31
CA SER A 92 54.42 21.10 23.73
C SER A 92 53.27 20.37 24.47
N ASP A 93 53.56 19.34 25.28
CA ASP A 93 53.75 19.32 26.74
C ASP A 93 52.51 19.59 27.63
N ASN A 94 52.28 18.61 28.52
CA ASN A 94 51.60 18.59 29.81
C ASN A 94 50.13 19.02 29.95
N THR A 95 49.31 18.09 30.44
CA THR A 95 48.97 18.07 31.88
C THR A 95 48.47 16.69 32.34
N VAL A 96 48.95 16.35 33.52
CA VAL A 96 48.79 15.13 34.32
C VAL A 96 47.49 15.11 35.13
N GLY A 97 47.00 13.90 35.42
CA GLY A 97 46.03 13.59 36.48
C GLY A 97 45.23 12.32 36.15
N ALA A 98 45.74 11.10 36.43
CA ALA A 98 45.58 10.37 37.70
C ALA A 98 44.09 10.23 38.12
N ALA A 99 43.47 9.09 38.40
CA ALA A 99 43.90 7.74 38.80
C ALA A 99 42.70 6.79 38.54
N SER A 100 42.90 5.57 38.03
CA SER A 100 43.07 4.30 38.77
C SER A 100 41.77 3.55 39.15
N ALA A 101 41.88 2.23 38.98
CA ALA A 101 41.16 1.13 39.63
C ALA A 101 39.80 0.64 39.07
N ALA A 102 39.92 -0.40 38.22
CA ALA A 102 39.51 -1.77 38.47
C ALA A 102 38.04 -2.13 38.83
N SER A 103 37.53 -3.08 38.04
CA SER A 103 36.68 -4.22 38.41
C SER A 103 35.25 -3.97 38.88
N GLY A 104 34.30 -4.47 38.09
CA GLY A 104 32.96 -4.80 38.56
C GLY A 104 31.93 -4.91 37.43
N GLN A 105 31.65 -6.14 36.99
CA GLN A 105 30.42 -6.45 36.28
C GLN A 105 29.23 -6.12 37.21
N GLU A 106 28.50 -5.04 36.93
CA GLU A 106 27.18 -4.80 37.51
C GLU A 106 26.13 -4.77 36.39
N GLU A 107 25.41 -5.88 36.24
CA GLU A 107 24.15 -5.92 35.52
C GLU A 107 23.14 -4.97 36.20
N LYS A 108 23.03 -3.75 35.70
CA LYS A 108 21.97 -2.82 36.10
C LYS A 108 20.61 -3.41 35.75
N LYS A 109 19.93 -4.00 36.75
CA LYS A 109 18.56 -4.49 36.66
C LYS A 109 17.63 -3.35 36.22
N LEU A 110 17.13 -3.44 34.99
CA LEU A 110 16.20 -2.47 34.38
C LEU A 110 14.98 -2.23 35.30
N SER A 111 14.69 -0.95 35.55
CA SER A 111 13.58 -0.49 36.37
C SER A 111 12.22 -1.03 35.89
N LYS A 112 11.27 -1.26 36.81
CA LYS A 112 9.89 -1.68 36.50
C LYS A 112 9.19 -0.75 35.49
N ALA A 113 9.49 0.54 35.51
CA ALA A 113 8.95 1.51 34.54
C ALA A 113 9.55 1.31 33.13
N GLN A 114 10.84 0.99 33.06
CA GLN A 114 11.56 0.74 31.81
C GLN A 114 11.11 -0.58 31.17
N LYS A 115 10.89 -1.62 31.98
CA LYS A 115 10.28 -2.89 31.51
C LYS A 115 8.88 -2.70 30.89
N ARG A 116 8.05 -1.79 31.43
CA ARG A 116 6.73 -1.48 30.87
C ARG A 116 6.81 -0.72 29.54
N ARG A 117 7.75 0.22 29.41
CA ARG A 117 7.97 0.97 28.17
C ARG A 117 8.52 0.08 27.06
N ASN A 118 9.49 -0.78 27.39
CA ASN A 118 10.07 -1.73 26.46
C ASN A 118 9.01 -2.73 25.95
N LYS A 119 8.16 -3.28 26.84
CA LYS A 119 7.05 -4.16 26.44
C LYS A 119 6.02 -3.49 25.53
N LYS A 120 5.81 -2.18 25.66
CA LYS A 120 4.93 -1.43 24.75
C LYS A 120 5.59 -1.23 23.39
N LEU A 121 6.85 -0.81 23.37
CA LEU A 121 7.63 -0.65 22.14
C LEU A 121 7.76 -1.97 21.37
N GLU A 122 7.96 -3.08 22.07
CA GLU A 122 8.04 -4.42 21.47
C GLU A 122 6.72 -4.84 20.84
N LYS A 123 5.58 -4.59 21.51
CA LYS A 123 4.25 -4.81 20.92
C LYS A 123 3.92 -3.88 19.76
N ASP A 124 4.34 -2.62 19.84
CA ASP A 124 4.14 -1.65 18.76
C ASP A 124 4.99 -2.05 17.55
N ARG A 125 6.22 -2.54 17.75
CA ARG A 125 7.10 -3.08 16.71
C ARG A 125 6.56 -4.39 16.13
N GLU A 126 6.08 -5.32 16.95
CA GLU A 126 5.45 -6.57 16.52
C GLU A 126 4.21 -6.29 15.66
N ARG A 127 3.36 -5.32 16.06
CA ARG A 127 2.23 -4.86 15.25
C ARG A 127 2.70 -4.22 13.94
N GLU A 128 3.77 -3.43 13.96
CA GLU A 128 4.31 -2.78 12.75
C GLU A 128 4.96 -3.80 11.80
N GLU A 129 5.59 -4.84 12.33
CA GLU A 129 6.12 -6.00 11.60
C GLU A 129 4.99 -6.84 11.00
N GLU A 130 3.90 -7.10 11.73
CA GLU A 130 2.69 -7.76 11.22
C GLU A 130 2.05 -6.95 10.07
N ILE A 131 1.96 -5.63 10.21
CA ILE A 131 1.46 -4.74 9.14
C ILE A 131 2.36 -4.84 7.90
N LYS A 132 3.68 -4.75 8.08
CA LYS A 132 4.65 -4.87 6.97
C LYS A 132 4.59 -6.22 6.28
N GLN A 133 4.45 -7.31 7.04
CA GLN A 133 4.29 -8.66 6.48
C GLN A 133 2.99 -8.80 5.70
N GLN A 134 1.90 -8.21 6.21
CA GLN A 134 0.62 -8.20 5.52
C GLN A 134 0.68 -7.35 4.23
N ASP A 135 1.43 -6.25 4.23
CA ASP A 135 1.70 -5.45 3.05
C ASP A 135 2.57 -6.19 2.01
N ILE A 136 3.55 -6.99 2.44
CA ILE A 136 4.35 -7.88 1.57
C ILE A 136 3.49 -8.98 0.94
N GLN A 137 2.51 -9.53 1.67
CA GLN A 137 1.55 -10.47 1.08
C GLN A 137 0.60 -9.75 0.09
N ASN A 138 0.19 -8.52 0.42
CA ASN A 138 -0.63 -7.67 -0.45
C ASN A 138 0.10 -7.20 -1.72
N LEU A 139 1.44 -7.17 -1.74
CA LEU A 139 2.25 -6.86 -2.92
C LEU A 139 2.03 -7.87 -4.07
N SER A 140 1.68 -9.12 -3.77
CA SER A 140 1.23 -10.12 -4.76
C SER A 140 -0.30 -10.22 -4.86
N GLY A 141 -1.01 -9.45 -4.05
CA GLY A 141 -2.46 -9.47 -3.96
C GLY A 141 -3.11 -8.87 -5.20
N ALA A 142 -4.35 -9.29 -5.47
CA ALA A 142 -5.17 -8.77 -6.56
C ALA A 142 -5.21 -7.23 -6.55
N ARG A 143 -5.25 -6.60 -5.36
CA ARG A 143 -5.16 -5.15 -5.17
C ARG A 143 -3.95 -4.51 -5.84
N HIS A 144 -2.75 -5.03 -5.58
CA HIS A 144 -1.52 -4.43 -6.13
C HIS A 144 -1.49 -4.58 -7.64
N ILE A 145 -1.89 -5.75 -8.16
CA ILE A 145 -1.98 -6.01 -9.59
C ILE A 145 -2.98 -5.05 -10.25
N GLU A 146 -4.17 -4.86 -9.66
CA GLU A 146 -5.16 -3.89 -10.17
C GLU A 146 -4.61 -2.47 -10.20
N LEU A 147 -3.97 -2.04 -9.11
CA LEU A 147 -3.43 -0.70 -9.00
C LEU A 147 -2.33 -0.45 -10.03
N GLN A 148 -1.44 -1.41 -10.26
CA GLN A 148 -0.38 -1.32 -11.27
C GLN A 148 -0.97 -1.20 -12.67
N LYS A 149 -1.94 -2.06 -13.04
CA LYS A 149 -2.60 -1.98 -14.35
C LYS A 149 -3.28 -0.63 -14.59
N ILE A 150 -3.97 -0.08 -13.59
CA ILE A 150 -4.60 1.25 -13.70
C ILE A 150 -3.53 2.33 -13.83
N LYS A 151 -2.45 2.28 -13.03
CA LYS A 151 -1.33 3.23 -13.13
C LYS A 151 -0.70 3.20 -14.53
N GLU A 152 -0.46 2.02 -15.09
CA GLU A 152 0.04 1.86 -16.46
C GLU A 152 -0.91 2.48 -17.48
N ALA A 153 -2.22 2.20 -17.37
CA ALA A 153 -3.23 2.76 -18.28
C ALA A 153 -3.32 4.30 -18.22
N LEU A 154 -3.10 4.89 -17.04
CA LEU A 154 -3.10 6.34 -16.85
C LEU A 154 -1.78 6.99 -17.28
N LYS A 155 -0.63 6.30 -17.13
CA LYS A 155 0.69 6.80 -17.54
C LYS A 155 0.72 7.13 -19.03
N HIS A 156 0.05 6.35 -19.87
CA HIS A 156 -0.10 6.64 -21.30
C HIS A 156 -0.88 7.94 -21.60
N GLN A 157 -1.64 8.45 -20.64
CA GLN A 157 -2.41 9.70 -20.72
C GLN A 157 -1.77 10.84 -19.92
N ASN A 158 -0.55 10.68 -19.40
CA ASN A 158 0.10 11.62 -18.46
C ASN A 158 -0.76 11.93 -17.22
N LEU A 159 -1.46 10.92 -16.71
CA LEU A 159 -2.28 11.02 -15.50
C LEU A 159 -1.75 10.06 -14.43
N GLN A 160 -2.01 10.39 -13.17
CA GLN A 160 -1.80 9.51 -12.02
C GLN A 160 -3.05 9.39 -11.16
N ILE A 161 -3.10 8.34 -10.34
CA ILE A 161 -4.20 8.11 -9.40
C ILE A 161 -4.07 9.10 -8.24
N PHE A 162 -5.16 9.80 -7.96
CA PHE A 162 -5.34 10.58 -6.74
C PHE A 162 -6.18 9.76 -5.76
N GLU A 163 -5.60 9.39 -4.62
CA GLU A 163 -6.27 8.57 -3.62
C GLU A 163 -7.38 9.34 -2.91
N ILE A 164 -8.60 8.83 -3.05
CA ILE A 164 -9.79 9.33 -2.36
C ILE A 164 -10.01 8.50 -1.10
N LYS A 165 -10.46 9.17 -0.04
CA LYS A 165 -10.80 8.52 1.23
C LYS A 165 -11.79 7.37 1.01
N SER A 166 -11.49 6.22 1.60
CA SER A 166 -12.30 4.98 1.55
C SER A 166 -13.55 5.08 2.42
N ASP A 167 -14.48 5.94 2.03
CA ASP A 167 -15.81 6.04 2.63
C ASP A 167 -16.89 5.72 1.58
N GLY A 168 -18.14 5.59 2.03
CA GLY A 168 -19.26 5.33 1.13
C GLY A 168 -19.58 6.47 0.15
N ASN A 169 -18.84 7.58 0.20
CA ASN A 169 -18.97 8.70 -0.73
C ASN A 169 -17.83 8.73 -1.77
N CYS A 170 -16.99 7.70 -1.86
CA CYS A 170 -15.81 7.66 -2.72
C CYS A 170 -16.09 8.09 -4.17
N LEU A 171 -17.19 7.62 -4.79
CA LEU A 171 -17.58 8.03 -6.14
C LEU A 171 -17.82 9.56 -6.23
N TYR A 172 -18.63 10.10 -5.33
CA TYR A 172 -18.98 11.52 -5.31
C TYR A 172 -17.76 12.40 -4.98
N ASN A 173 -16.90 11.94 -4.06
CA ASN A 173 -15.63 12.59 -3.72
C ASN A 173 -14.68 12.62 -4.93
N ALA A 174 -14.57 11.51 -5.66
CA ALA A 174 -13.72 11.41 -6.85
C ALA A 174 -14.20 12.37 -7.95
N VAL A 175 -15.51 12.39 -8.22
CA VAL A 175 -16.12 13.31 -9.17
C VAL A 175 -15.97 14.76 -8.72
N ASN A 176 -16.19 15.07 -7.45
CA ASN A 176 -16.03 16.42 -6.92
C ASN A 176 -14.58 16.94 -7.05
N HIS A 177 -13.59 16.08 -6.81
CA HIS A 177 -12.19 16.43 -7.00
C HIS A 177 -11.85 16.76 -8.46
N GLN A 178 -12.44 16.02 -9.43
CA GLN A 178 -12.33 16.40 -10.86
C GLN A 178 -13.06 17.70 -11.17
N LEU A 179 -14.26 17.89 -10.61
CA LEU A 179 -15.05 19.10 -10.81
C LEU A 179 -14.37 20.34 -10.23
N GLU A 180 -13.63 20.23 -9.13
CA GLU A 180 -12.91 21.36 -8.50
C GLU A 180 -11.96 22.05 -9.46
N LYS A 181 -11.36 21.29 -10.39
CA LYS A 181 -10.45 21.80 -11.42
C LYS A 181 -11.17 22.59 -12.51
N ILE A 182 -12.48 22.39 -12.64
CA ILE A 182 -13.31 22.91 -13.74
C ILE A 182 -14.22 24.04 -13.23
N ARG A 183 -14.83 23.84 -12.06
CA ARG A 183 -15.85 24.72 -11.47
C ARG A 183 -15.95 24.55 -9.96
N LYS A 184 -16.80 25.36 -9.35
CA LYS A 184 -17.08 25.27 -7.91
C LYS A 184 -17.66 23.91 -7.54
N VAL A 185 -17.03 23.27 -6.55
CA VAL A 185 -17.43 21.96 -6.00
C VAL A 185 -18.82 22.03 -5.38
N SER A 186 -19.62 20.99 -5.60
CA SER A 186 -20.92 20.81 -4.95
C SER A 186 -20.77 19.92 -3.71
N SER A 187 -21.60 20.11 -2.68
CA SER A 187 -21.59 19.17 -1.56
C SER A 187 -22.00 17.78 -2.03
N ASN A 188 -21.44 16.73 -1.41
CA ASN A 188 -21.82 15.34 -1.73
C ASN A 188 -23.33 15.12 -1.54
N GLU A 189 -23.93 15.75 -0.53
CA GLU A 189 -25.38 15.71 -0.29
C GLU A 189 -26.16 16.33 -1.46
N ALA A 190 -25.69 17.47 -1.99
CA ALA A 190 -26.32 18.08 -3.15
C ALA A 190 -26.21 17.19 -4.40
N LEU A 191 -25.04 16.61 -4.67
CA LEU A 191 -24.84 15.70 -5.80
C LEU A 191 -25.72 14.45 -5.67
N ARG A 192 -25.74 13.80 -4.50
CA ARG A 192 -26.60 12.66 -4.20
C ARG A 192 -28.07 12.98 -4.41
N GLY A 193 -28.52 14.13 -3.90
CA GLY A 193 -29.90 14.58 -4.09
C GLY A 193 -30.25 14.87 -5.55
N GLN A 194 -29.31 15.38 -6.35
CA GLN A 194 -29.51 15.57 -7.79
C GLN A 194 -29.56 14.23 -8.55
N VAL A 195 -28.65 13.31 -8.25
CA VAL A 195 -28.61 11.95 -8.81
C VAL A 195 -29.91 11.21 -8.50
N ALA A 196 -30.33 11.17 -7.25
CA ALA A 196 -31.56 10.50 -6.84
C ALA A 196 -32.80 11.11 -7.52
N ARG A 197 -32.85 12.44 -7.66
CA ARG A 197 -33.93 13.11 -8.40
C ARG A 197 -33.93 12.69 -9.87
N TYR A 198 -32.76 12.70 -10.53
CA TYR A 198 -32.64 12.31 -11.92
C TYR A 198 -33.05 10.85 -12.15
N MET A 199 -32.62 9.94 -11.28
CA MET A 199 -33.01 8.53 -11.33
C MET A 199 -34.53 8.37 -11.18
N LYS A 200 -35.14 9.13 -10.26
CA LYS A 200 -36.59 9.11 -10.05
C LYS A 200 -37.38 9.65 -11.25
N GLU A 201 -36.90 10.71 -11.88
CA GLU A 201 -37.51 11.31 -13.07
C GLU A 201 -37.40 10.43 -14.32
N ASN A 202 -36.33 9.62 -14.42
CA ASN A 202 -36.05 8.76 -15.58
C ASN A 202 -36.12 7.28 -15.18
N ARG A 203 -37.08 6.92 -14.33
CA ARG A 203 -37.21 5.60 -13.71
C ARG A 203 -37.05 4.43 -14.68
N ASP A 204 -37.66 4.51 -15.86
CA ASP A 204 -37.69 3.42 -16.84
C ASP A 204 -36.29 3.05 -17.36
N ASP A 205 -35.31 3.97 -17.29
CA ASP A 205 -33.93 3.74 -17.70
C ASP A 205 -33.09 3.05 -16.61
N PHE A 206 -33.55 3.07 -15.35
CA PHE A 206 -32.79 2.58 -14.19
C PHE A 206 -33.41 1.32 -13.58
N LEU A 207 -34.73 1.28 -13.43
CA LEU A 207 -35.45 0.19 -12.77
C LEU A 207 -35.13 -1.20 -13.35
N PRO A 208 -35.03 -1.41 -14.68
CA PRO A 208 -34.76 -2.73 -15.25
C PRO A 208 -33.41 -3.33 -14.85
N PHE A 209 -32.48 -2.50 -14.37
CA PHE A 209 -31.13 -2.91 -13.99
C PHE A 209 -30.94 -3.07 -12.48
N LEU A 210 -32.02 -2.89 -11.69
CA LEU A 210 -31.99 -3.04 -10.24
C LEU A 210 -32.61 -4.37 -9.80
N THR A 211 -31.81 -5.14 -9.04
CA THR A 211 -32.20 -6.44 -8.48
C THR A 211 -31.90 -6.48 -7.00
N LYS A 212 -32.79 -7.11 -6.23
CA LYS A 212 -32.64 -7.30 -4.79
C LYS A 212 -31.55 -8.35 -4.50
N ASP A 213 -31.09 -8.41 -3.26
CA ASP A 213 -30.09 -9.39 -2.81
C ASP A 213 -30.51 -10.85 -3.05
N ASN A 214 -31.83 -11.10 -3.10
CA ASN A 214 -32.41 -12.42 -3.37
C ASN A 214 -32.56 -12.73 -4.88
N GLY A 215 -32.15 -11.81 -5.77
CA GLY A 215 -32.25 -11.94 -7.22
C GLY A 215 -33.59 -11.51 -7.83
N ASP A 216 -34.55 -11.06 -7.01
CA ASP A 216 -35.83 -10.57 -7.52
C ASP A 216 -35.69 -9.16 -8.11
N MET A 217 -36.54 -8.84 -9.09
CA MET A 217 -36.63 -7.49 -9.66
C MET A 217 -37.12 -6.49 -8.61
N PHE A 218 -36.64 -5.25 -8.71
CA PHE A 218 -37.14 -4.16 -7.88
C PHE A 218 -38.60 -3.83 -8.22
N THR A 219 -39.42 -3.61 -7.18
CA THR A 219 -40.74 -2.98 -7.34
C THR A 219 -40.62 -1.46 -7.36
N GLU A 220 -41.74 -0.78 -7.62
CA GLU A 220 -41.84 0.68 -7.53
C GLU A 220 -41.44 1.22 -6.16
N GLU A 221 -41.91 0.56 -5.11
CA GLU A 221 -41.66 0.95 -3.72
C GLU A 221 -40.19 0.76 -3.35
N ASP A 222 -39.57 -0.34 -3.83
CA ASP A 222 -38.14 -0.59 -3.60
C ASP A 222 -37.26 0.43 -4.33
N PHE A 223 -37.66 0.84 -5.53
CA PHE A 223 -36.94 1.85 -6.31
C PHE A 223 -37.02 3.23 -5.66
N GLU A 224 -38.18 3.58 -5.12
CA GLU A 224 -38.32 4.83 -4.39
C GLU A 224 -37.46 4.84 -3.12
N LYS A 225 -37.42 3.72 -2.39
CA LYS A 225 -36.51 3.54 -1.26
C LYS A 225 -35.04 3.63 -1.69
N TYR A 226 -34.67 3.01 -2.81
CA TYR A 226 -33.32 3.11 -3.37
C TYR A 226 -32.91 4.55 -3.65
N CYS A 227 -33.78 5.33 -4.29
CA CYS A 227 -33.52 6.74 -4.56
C CYS A 227 -33.36 7.54 -3.26
N GLN A 228 -34.19 7.28 -2.24
CA GLN A 228 -34.06 7.91 -0.92
C GLN A 228 -32.74 7.54 -0.23
N ASP A 229 -32.37 6.26 -0.27
CA ASP A 229 -31.12 5.76 0.30
C ASP A 229 -29.92 6.41 -0.42
N THR A 230 -29.94 6.50 -1.75
CA THR A 230 -28.91 7.19 -2.54
C THR A 230 -28.79 8.67 -2.18
N ALA A 231 -29.91 9.36 -1.93
CA ALA A 231 -29.95 10.77 -1.57
C ALA A 231 -29.41 11.07 -0.16
N HIS A 232 -29.78 10.25 0.82
CA HIS A 232 -29.62 10.58 2.24
C HIS A 232 -28.60 9.73 2.99
N THR A 233 -28.09 8.66 2.38
CA THR A 233 -27.11 7.77 3.02
C THR A 233 -25.78 7.80 2.27
N THR A 234 -24.77 7.17 2.88
CA THR A 234 -23.48 6.92 2.23
C THR A 234 -23.49 5.56 1.50
N ALA A 235 -24.63 5.20 0.89
CA ALA A 235 -24.71 4.01 0.05
C ALA A 235 -23.68 4.11 -1.09
N TRP A 236 -23.06 2.98 -1.41
CA TRP A 236 -22.04 2.87 -2.45
C TRP A 236 -22.66 3.19 -3.80
N GLY A 237 -21.98 4.00 -4.59
CA GLY A 237 -22.39 4.31 -5.96
C GLY A 237 -21.81 3.28 -6.94
N GLY A 238 -22.63 2.79 -7.86
CA GLY A 238 -22.24 1.91 -8.95
C GLY A 238 -22.41 2.57 -10.31
N GLN A 239 -22.52 1.72 -11.34
CA GLN A 239 -22.68 2.15 -12.73
C GLN A 239 -23.93 3.01 -12.96
N LEU A 240 -25.02 2.74 -12.24
CA LEU A 240 -26.27 3.49 -12.36
C LEU A 240 -26.10 4.93 -11.85
N GLU A 241 -25.42 5.11 -10.71
CA GLU A 241 -25.09 6.42 -10.17
C GLU A 241 -24.13 7.17 -11.08
N VAL A 242 -23.13 6.50 -11.68
CA VAL A 242 -22.22 7.11 -12.67
C VAL A 242 -23.01 7.64 -13.87
N ARG A 243 -23.97 6.86 -14.39
CA ARG A 243 -24.84 7.29 -15.49
C ARG A 243 -25.70 8.49 -15.10
N ALA A 244 -26.37 8.42 -13.96
CA ALA A 244 -27.17 9.52 -13.45
C ALA A 244 -26.33 10.78 -13.19
N LEU A 245 -25.11 10.64 -12.67
CA LEU A 245 -24.15 11.74 -12.48
C LEU A 245 -23.79 12.40 -13.80
N SER A 246 -23.44 11.62 -14.83
CA SER A 246 -23.10 12.14 -16.15
C SER A 246 -24.24 12.98 -16.74
N HIS A 247 -25.48 12.49 -16.70
CA HIS A 247 -26.64 13.23 -17.19
C HIS A 247 -27.02 14.45 -16.34
N THR A 248 -26.77 14.40 -15.03
CA THR A 248 -27.01 15.51 -14.09
C THR A 248 -26.00 16.63 -14.32
N LEU A 249 -24.73 16.28 -14.45
CA LEU A 249 -23.63 17.22 -14.63
C LEU A 249 -23.52 17.71 -16.07
N LYS A 250 -24.17 17.01 -17.02
CA LYS A 250 -24.08 17.22 -18.47
C LYS A 250 -22.63 17.13 -18.96
N GLN A 251 -21.91 16.13 -18.46
CA GLN A 251 -20.50 15.89 -18.78
C GLN A 251 -20.22 14.40 -18.91
N PRO A 252 -19.33 14.00 -19.84
CA PRO A 252 -18.90 12.62 -19.97
C PRO A 252 -18.07 12.21 -18.75
N ILE A 253 -18.29 10.98 -18.27
CA ILE A 253 -17.52 10.36 -17.20
C ILE A 253 -16.83 9.11 -17.75
N LYS A 254 -15.50 9.12 -17.73
CA LYS A 254 -14.65 7.99 -18.12
C LYS A 254 -14.21 7.23 -16.87
N VAL A 255 -14.64 5.99 -16.77
CA VAL A 255 -14.29 5.05 -15.70
C VAL A 255 -13.15 4.14 -16.20
N VAL A 256 -11.97 4.31 -15.62
CA VAL A 256 -10.79 3.47 -15.87
C VAL A 256 -10.77 2.35 -14.84
N GLN A 257 -10.61 1.11 -15.28
CA GLN A 257 -10.61 -0.08 -14.43
C GLN A 257 -9.41 -0.98 -14.77
N SER A 258 -9.12 -1.93 -13.89
CA SER A 258 -7.97 -2.85 -14.01
C SER A 258 -8.08 -3.83 -15.18
N GLU A 259 -9.30 -4.15 -15.63
CA GLU A 259 -9.56 -5.14 -16.67
C GLU A 259 -10.48 -4.58 -17.77
N GLY A 260 -10.08 -4.75 -19.03
CA GLY A 260 -10.87 -4.31 -20.18
C GLY A 260 -10.66 -2.85 -20.56
N ALA A 261 -11.46 -2.38 -21.51
CA ALA A 261 -11.42 -1.00 -21.97
C ALA A 261 -12.08 -0.05 -20.96
N PRO A 262 -11.62 1.22 -20.85
CA PRO A 262 -12.32 2.23 -20.07
C PRO A 262 -13.77 2.37 -20.52
N VAL A 263 -14.69 2.50 -19.57
CA VAL A 263 -16.12 2.71 -19.85
C VAL A 263 -16.36 4.21 -19.87
N ILE A 264 -16.86 4.74 -20.98
CA ILE A 264 -17.26 6.14 -21.10
C ILE A 264 -18.78 6.19 -20.99
N VAL A 265 -19.27 7.06 -20.11
CA VAL A 265 -20.70 7.27 -19.87
C VAL A 265 -21.03 8.72 -20.20
N GLY A 266 -22.09 8.92 -20.99
CA GLY A 266 -22.51 10.25 -21.43
C GLY A 266 -21.67 10.82 -22.58
N GLU A 267 -21.27 9.98 -23.53
CA GLU A 267 -20.55 10.40 -24.75
C GLU A 267 -21.30 11.50 -25.51
N GLU A 268 -22.63 11.56 -25.38
CA GLU A 268 -23.46 12.63 -25.96
C GLU A 268 -23.20 14.03 -25.36
N PHE A 269 -22.50 14.11 -24.23
CA PHE A 269 -22.12 15.37 -23.59
C PHE A 269 -20.68 15.78 -23.88
N GLU A 270 -19.97 15.03 -24.73
CA GLU A 270 -18.62 15.40 -25.16
C GLU A 270 -18.66 16.74 -25.90
N ASN A 271 -17.97 17.73 -25.34
CA ASN A 271 -17.89 19.09 -25.86
C ASN A 271 -16.46 19.60 -25.67
N ASP A 272 -15.91 20.27 -26.68
CA ASP A 272 -14.54 20.81 -26.63
C ASP A 272 -14.33 21.80 -25.45
N ASP A 273 -15.40 22.46 -25.00
CA ASP A 273 -15.36 23.44 -23.90
C ASP A 273 -15.45 22.81 -22.50
N GLN A 274 -15.81 21.53 -22.37
CA GLN A 274 -15.96 20.86 -21.07
C GLN A 274 -15.14 19.57 -21.00
N PRO A 275 -14.13 19.51 -20.12
CA PRO A 275 -13.28 18.34 -20.03
C PRO A 275 -14.05 17.14 -19.45
N THR A 276 -13.69 15.95 -19.94
CA THR A 276 -14.19 14.67 -19.47
C THR A 276 -13.75 14.39 -18.04
N ILE A 277 -14.68 13.98 -17.19
CA ILE A 277 -14.39 13.60 -15.81
C ILE A 277 -13.80 12.20 -15.83
N ILE A 278 -12.60 12.02 -15.28
CA ILE A 278 -11.93 10.70 -15.26
C ILE A 278 -11.87 10.18 -13.83
N VAL A 279 -12.37 8.97 -13.62
CA VAL A 279 -12.34 8.26 -12.34
C VAL A 279 -11.78 6.85 -12.50
N CYS A 280 -11.17 6.33 -11.46
CA CYS A 280 -10.59 5.00 -11.42
C CYS A 280 -11.43 4.10 -10.53
N TYR A 281 -11.87 2.98 -11.06
CA TYR A 281 -12.60 1.95 -10.34
C TYR A 281 -11.68 0.79 -9.98
N LEU A 282 -11.61 0.50 -8.68
CA LEU A 282 -10.82 -0.58 -8.12
C LEU A 282 -11.75 -1.57 -7.44
N ARG A 283 -11.79 -2.80 -7.92
CA ARG A 283 -12.67 -3.84 -7.38
C ARG A 283 -12.14 -4.45 -6.09
N HIS A 284 -10.81 -4.48 -5.96
CA HIS A 284 -10.10 -5.09 -4.84
C HIS A 284 -9.30 -4.07 -4.01
N ALA A 285 -9.68 -2.78 -4.04
CA ALA A 285 -8.93 -1.71 -3.38
C ALA A 285 -8.82 -1.88 -1.86
N PHE A 286 -9.86 -2.36 -1.19
CA PHE A 286 -9.87 -2.56 0.26
C PHE A 286 -10.41 -3.93 0.61
N GLY A 287 -10.13 -4.42 1.82
CA GLY A 287 -10.72 -5.67 2.32
C GLY A 287 -12.26 -5.68 2.35
N LEU A 288 -12.88 -4.51 2.14
CA LEU A 288 -14.33 -4.31 2.05
C LEU A 288 -14.87 -4.36 0.60
N GLY A 289 -14.02 -4.34 -0.43
CA GLY A 289 -14.41 -4.43 -1.84
C GLY A 289 -14.08 -3.20 -2.68
N GLU A 290 -15.10 -2.75 -3.41
CA GLU A 290 -15.03 -1.77 -4.51
C GLU A 290 -14.77 -0.33 -4.04
N HIS A 291 -14.03 0.44 -4.82
CA HIS A 291 -13.66 1.83 -4.50
C HIS A 291 -13.43 2.68 -5.74
N TYR A 292 -13.74 3.97 -5.64
CA TYR A 292 -13.45 4.96 -6.67
C TYR A 292 -12.37 5.93 -6.22
N ASN A 293 -11.36 6.11 -7.08
CA ASN A 293 -10.36 7.15 -6.96
C ASN A 293 -10.50 8.19 -8.08
N SER A 294 -9.96 9.37 -7.84
CA SER A 294 -9.85 10.40 -8.88
C SER A 294 -8.51 10.23 -9.62
N VAL A 295 -8.33 10.99 -10.69
CA VAL A 295 -7.01 11.19 -11.32
C VAL A 295 -6.49 12.62 -11.15
N GLU A 296 -5.20 12.80 -11.31
CA GLU A 296 -4.57 14.11 -11.46
C GLU A 296 -3.45 14.06 -12.50
N ASP A 297 -2.99 15.25 -12.91
CA ASP A 297 -1.89 15.36 -13.85
C ASP A 297 -0.65 14.67 -13.28
N TYR A 298 0.02 13.87 -14.10
CA TYR A 298 1.25 13.20 -13.70
C TYR A 298 2.31 14.26 -13.41
N LYS A 299 2.61 14.44 -12.13
CA LYS A 299 3.78 15.19 -11.70
C LYS A 299 4.96 14.23 -11.81
N ARG A 300 5.92 14.55 -12.67
CA ARG A 300 7.23 13.88 -12.60
C ARG A 300 7.82 14.21 -11.25
N ASP A 301 7.90 13.21 -10.39
CA ASP A 301 8.77 13.29 -9.24
C ASP A 301 10.21 13.33 -9.78
N GLU A 302 11.04 14.24 -9.26
CA GLU A 302 12.46 14.40 -9.65
C GLU A 302 13.29 13.11 -9.41
N ASP A 303 12.70 12.11 -8.74
CA ASP A 303 13.32 10.81 -8.43
C ASP A 303 13.28 9.80 -9.60
N ASP A 304 12.51 10.05 -10.67
CA ASP A 304 12.48 9.19 -11.87
C ASP A 304 13.66 9.47 -12.84
N GLU A 305 14.60 10.36 -12.48
CA GLU A 305 15.77 10.70 -13.31
C GLU A 305 16.98 9.75 -13.12
N PHE A 306 16.87 8.74 -12.25
CA PHE A 306 17.95 7.78 -11.95
C PHE A 306 17.59 6.30 -12.18
N LEU A 307 16.82 6.01 -13.23
CA LEU A 307 16.61 4.63 -13.73
C LEU A 307 17.07 4.47 -15.19
#